data_AF-A0A0D9V8K2-F1
#
_entry.id   AF-A0A0D9V8K2-F1
#
_cell.length_a   1.000
_cell.length_b   1.000
_cell.length_c   1.000
_cell.angle_alpha   90.00
_cell.angle_beta   90.00
_cell.angle_gamma   90.00
#
_symmetry.space_group_name_H-M   'P 1'
#
loop_
_entity.id
_entity.type
_entity.pdbx_description
1 polymer ?
#
loop_
_entity_poly.entity_id
_entity_poly.type
_entity_poly.pdbx_seq_one_letter_code
_entity_poly.pdbx_strand_id
1 'polypeptide(L)'
;MEIHERAMKHVREIDEERKRSSLKRRLMTRLRKDGYDASLCRSSWVATTEHPGGDYEYIDVLVSGHGADTSSSSTRLIVDVDFRAQFQLARPAPWYAHLSGRLPPVFVGPPEKLRQTVALLCMAAQRSLRESGLHVPPWRRPSYVQAKWLPCRSETPATATANGGGGGAVLEWSVGKERRRRGGGARRSGLSVELSDFDAEGVS
;
A
#
# COMPACT_ATOMS: atom_id res chain seq x y z
N MET A 1 -25.32 -3.85 -7.90
CA MET A 1 -24.57 -3.75 -6.63
C MET A 1 -23.17 -3.25 -6.98
N GLU A 2 -22.80 -2.10 -6.44
CA GLU A 2 -21.53 -1.43 -6.74
C GLU A 2 -20.37 -2.23 -6.11
N ILE A 3 -19.18 -2.21 -6.74
CA ILE A 3 -18.01 -2.94 -6.25
C ILE A 3 -17.65 -2.60 -4.80
N HIS A 4 -17.88 -1.35 -4.38
CA HIS A 4 -17.68 -0.90 -3.01
C HIS A 4 -18.58 -1.65 -2.01
N GLU A 5 -19.86 -1.83 -2.32
CA GLU A 5 -20.80 -2.56 -1.46
C GLU A 5 -20.40 -4.03 -1.31
N ARG A 6 -20.01 -4.67 -2.42
CA ARG A 6 -19.53 -6.06 -2.41
C ARG A 6 -18.24 -6.21 -1.59
N ALA A 7 -17.29 -5.29 -1.76
CA ALA A 7 -16.05 -5.31 -1.00
C ALA A 7 -16.30 -5.20 0.51
N MET A 8 -17.16 -4.25 0.93
CA MET A 8 -17.52 -4.11 2.34
C MET A 8 -18.26 -5.32 2.90
N LYS A 9 -19.20 -5.89 2.13
CA LYS A 9 -19.91 -7.12 2.51
C LYS A 9 -18.92 -8.26 2.76
N HIS A 10 -18.01 -8.49 1.80
CA HIS A 10 -17.02 -9.56 1.91
C HIS A 10 -16.06 -9.35 3.08
N VAL A 11 -15.62 -8.11 3.35
CA VAL A 11 -14.78 -7.81 4.52
C VAL A 11 -15.50 -8.13 5.82
N ARG A 12 -16.80 -7.82 5.96
CA ARG A 12 -17.60 -8.17 7.15
C ARG A 12 -17.82 -9.67 7.33
N GLU A 13 -17.95 -10.41 6.22
CA GLU A 13 -18.15 -11.87 6.24
C GLU A 13 -16.86 -12.67 6.42
N ILE A 14 -15.70 -12.03 6.29
CA ILE A 14 -14.41 -12.65 6.53
C ILE A 14 -14.07 -12.51 8.03
N ASP A 15 -14.42 -13.54 8.80
CA ASP A 15 -14.16 -13.65 10.25
C ASP A 15 -12.64 -13.59 10.60
N GLU A 16 -12.38 -13.00 11.78
CA GLU A 16 -11.11 -12.48 12.31
C GLU A 16 -10.15 -13.59 12.79
N GLU A 17 -9.47 -14.31 11.90
CA GLU A 17 -8.25 -15.03 12.29
C GLU A 17 -7.29 -15.32 11.12
N ARG A 18 -6.00 -15.13 11.42
CA ARG A 18 -4.76 -15.43 10.66
C ARG A 18 -4.46 -14.60 9.40
N LYS A 19 -3.84 -13.44 9.67
CA LYS A 19 -2.98 -12.58 8.81
C LYS A 19 -3.72 -11.68 7.80
N ARG A 20 -3.48 -10.37 7.85
CA ARG A 20 -4.02 -9.36 6.90
C ARG A 20 -3.74 -9.66 5.42
N SER A 21 -2.60 -10.29 5.13
CA SER A 21 -2.29 -10.78 3.77
C SER A 21 -3.25 -11.89 3.32
N SER A 22 -3.77 -12.70 4.26
CA SER A 22 -4.82 -13.68 3.99
C SER A 22 -6.18 -12.99 3.76
N LEU A 23 -6.49 -11.90 4.49
CA LEU A 23 -7.72 -11.11 4.27
C LEU A 23 -7.76 -10.52 2.85
N LYS A 24 -6.69 -9.84 2.42
CA LYS A 24 -6.58 -9.29 1.05
C LYS A 24 -6.73 -10.38 -0.01
N ARG A 25 -6.07 -11.54 0.19
CA ARG A 25 -6.19 -12.69 -0.72
C ARG A 25 -7.60 -13.28 -0.75
N ARG A 26 -8.26 -13.44 0.41
CA ARG A 26 -9.63 -13.95 0.50
C ARG A 26 -10.61 -13.01 -0.18
N LEU A 27 -10.48 -11.70 0.05
CA LEU A 27 -11.29 -10.68 -0.62
C LEU A 27 -11.10 -10.73 -2.14
N MET A 28 -9.86 -10.79 -2.62
CA MET A 28 -9.56 -10.95 -4.05
C MET A 28 -10.24 -12.21 -4.63
N THR A 29 -10.14 -13.36 -3.95
CA THR A 29 -10.80 -14.59 -4.40
C THR A 29 -12.32 -14.43 -4.48
N ARG A 30 -12.95 -13.73 -3.53
CA ARG A 30 -14.39 -13.49 -3.54
C ARG A 30 -14.81 -12.52 -4.66
N LEU A 31 -14.05 -11.46 -4.89
CA LEU A 31 -14.30 -10.54 -6.00
C LEU A 31 -14.21 -11.25 -7.36
N ARG A 32 -13.26 -12.18 -7.52
CA ARG A 32 -13.18 -13.03 -8.72
C ARG A 32 -14.39 -13.95 -8.88
N LYS A 33 -14.87 -14.55 -7.79
CA LYS A 33 -16.10 -15.37 -7.80
C LYS A 33 -17.33 -14.58 -8.21
N ASP A 34 -17.35 -13.29 -7.86
CA ASP A 34 -18.40 -12.35 -8.23
C ASP A 34 -18.29 -11.86 -9.69
N GLY A 35 -17.27 -12.28 -10.45
CA GLY A 35 -17.08 -11.95 -11.85
C GLY A 35 -16.19 -10.73 -12.13
N TYR A 36 -15.54 -10.15 -11.11
CA TYR A 36 -14.60 -9.04 -11.30
C TYR A 36 -13.19 -9.54 -11.64
N ASP A 37 -12.49 -8.81 -12.50
CA ASP A 37 -11.06 -9.01 -12.72
C ASP A 37 -10.26 -8.35 -11.59
N ALA A 38 -10.05 -9.08 -10.50
CA ALA A 38 -9.31 -8.63 -9.34
C ALA A 38 -7.94 -9.32 -9.24
N SER A 39 -6.89 -8.61 -8.83
CA SER A 39 -5.55 -9.17 -8.60
C SER A 39 -4.91 -8.60 -7.33
N LEU A 40 -4.04 -9.38 -6.69
CA LEU A 40 -3.25 -8.90 -5.56
C LEU A 40 -1.98 -8.25 -6.11
N CYS A 41 -1.82 -6.96 -5.90
CA CYS A 41 -0.66 -6.19 -6.32
C CYS A 41 0.24 -5.92 -5.12
N ARG A 42 1.55 -5.99 -5.36
CA ARG A 42 2.56 -5.63 -4.37
C ARG A 42 3.42 -4.51 -4.92
N SER A 43 3.52 -3.42 -4.19
CA SER A 43 4.48 -2.35 -4.42
C SER A 43 5.68 -2.54 -3.50
N SER A 44 6.84 -2.08 -3.95
CA SER A 44 8.03 -1.95 -3.13
C SER A 44 8.78 -0.70 -3.55
N TRP A 45 9.27 0.07 -2.58
CA TRP A 45 10.05 1.27 -2.82
C TRP A 45 11.36 1.22 -2.04
N VAL A 46 12.39 1.77 -2.66
CA VAL A 46 13.76 1.71 -2.16
C VAL A 46 13.95 2.71 -1.01
N ALA A 47 14.74 2.32 -0.02
CA ALA A 47 15.15 3.22 1.05
C ALA A 47 16.02 4.35 0.48
N THR A 48 15.73 5.58 0.89
CA THR A 48 16.58 6.74 0.64
C THR A 48 17.17 7.23 1.97
N THR A 49 18.13 8.15 1.91
CA THR A 49 18.68 8.81 3.10
C THR A 49 17.60 9.47 3.97
N GLU A 50 16.49 9.90 3.35
CA GLU A 50 15.39 10.57 4.02
C GLU A 50 14.21 9.64 4.39
N HIS A 51 14.07 8.49 3.73
CA HIS A 51 12.85 7.68 3.83
C HIS A 51 13.16 6.17 3.89
N PRO A 52 12.61 5.43 4.86
CA PRO A 52 12.82 3.98 4.93
C PRO A 52 12.15 3.27 3.75
N GLY A 53 12.84 2.30 3.17
CA GLY A 53 12.24 1.43 2.16
C GLY A 53 11.07 0.65 2.73
N GLY A 54 10.21 0.14 1.86
CA GLY A 54 9.07 -0.64 2.30
C GLY A 54 8.40 -1.36 1.15
N ASP A 55 7.49 -2.25 1.52
CA ASP A 55 6.61 -2.96 0.63
C ASP A 55 5.16 -2.85 1.10
N TYR A 56 4.25 -2.97 0.15
CA TYR A 56 2.83 -2.89 0.45
C TYR A 56 2.01 -3.75 -0.50
N GLU A 57 1.01 -4.43 0.04
CA GLU A 57 0.07 -5.23 -0.75
C GLU A 57 -1.30 -4.54 -0.80
N TYR A 58 -1.90 -4.48 -1.98
CA TYR A 58 -3.25 -3.97 -2.22
C TYR A 58 -3.94 -4.81 -3.29
N ILE A 59 -5.25 -4.62 -3.49
CA ILE A 59 -5.99 -5.32 -4.55
C ILE A 59 -6.24 -4.32 -5.69
N ASP A 60 -5.95 -4.72 -6.91
CA ASP A 60 -6.25 -3.97 -8.12
C ASP A 60 -7.39 -4.66 -8.86
N VAL A 61 -8.40 -3.89 -9.26
CA VAL A 61 -9.60 -4.41 -9.91
C VAL A 61 -9.85 -3.67 -11.21
N LEU A 62 -10.00 -4.41 -12.30
CA LEU A 62 -10.40 -3.88 -13.58
C LEU A 62 -11.90 -4.10 -13.78
N VAL A 63 -12.65 -3.01 -13.97
CA VAL A 63 -14.09 -3.06 -14.24
C VAL A 63 -14.33 -2.68 -15.69
N SER A 64 -14.83 -3.63 -16.48
CA SER A 64 -15.23 -3.37 -17.88
C SER A 64 -16.44 -2.43 -17.91
N GLY A 65 -16.35 -1.34 -18.67
CA GLY A 65 -17.49 -0.48 -18.95
C GLY A 65 -18.47 -1.16 -19.90
N HIS A 66 -19.76 -1.18 -19.55
CA HIS A 66 -20.85 -1.62 -20.44
C HIS A 66 -21.35 -0.42 -21.26
N GLY A 67 -20.60 -0.05 -22.31
CA GLY A 67 -21.02 0.94 -23.32
C GLY A 67 -20.96 0.34 -24.71
N ALA A 68 -22.01 0.52 -25.51
CA ALA A 68 -22.19 -0.09 -26.84
C ALA A 68 -21.38 0.59 -27.96
N ASP A 69 -20.70 1.68 -27.66
CA ASP A 69 -19.97 2.51 -28.61
C ASP A 69 -18.55 2.81 -28.11
N THR A 70 -17.57 2.31 -28.86
CA THR A 70 -16.13 2.65 -28.77
C THR A 70 -15.31 1.88 -27.72
N SER A 71 -14.64 0.81 -28.18
CA SER A 71 -13.33 0.31 -27.72
C SER A 71 -12.97 0.49 -26.22
N SER A 72 -13.09 -0.58 -25.43
CA SER A 72 -12.17 -0.87 -24.32
C SER A 72 -12.04 0.18 -23.18
N SER A 73 -13.11 0.84 -22.75
CA SER A 73 -13.06 1.65 -21.52
C SER A 73 -13.18 0.76 -20.28
N SER A 74 -12.04 0.27 -19.80
CA SER A 74 -11.94 -0.45 -18.53
C SER A 74 -11.46 0.49 -17.43
N THR A 75 -12.18 0.54 -16.31
CA THR A 75 -11.85 1.41 -15.18
C THR A 75 -11.02 0.64 -14.15
N ARG A 76 -9.81 1.12 -13.89
CA ARG A 76 -8.94 0.60 -12.84
C ARG A 76 -9.35 1.14 -11.47
N LEU A 77 -9.55 0.24 -10.50
CA LEU A 77 -9.91 0.55 -9.12
C LEU A 77 -8.92 -0.10 -8.15
N ILE A 78 -8.47 0.68 -7.18
CA ILE A 78 -7.66 0.20 -6.07
C ILE A 78 -8.58 -0.11 -4.89
N VAL A 79 -8.41 -1.30 -4.32
CA VAL A 79 -9.07 -1.75 -3.10
C VAL A 79 -8.04 -1.99 -2.01
N ASP A 80 -8.19 -1.30 -0.87
CA ASP A 80 -7.34 -1.49 0.29
C ASP A 80 -8.16 -1.57 1.58
N VAL A 81 -8.03 -2.70 2.28
CA VAL A 81 -8.74 -3.01 3.52
C VAL A 81 -8.11 -2.39 4.77
N ASP A 82 -6.86 -1.91 4.67
CA ASP A 82 -6.12 -1.31 5.78
C ASP A 82 -6.03 0.22 5.67
N PHE A 83 -6.88 0.84 4.85
CA PHE A 83 -6.76 2.26 4.47
C PHE A 83 -6.81 3.18 5.69
N ARG A 84 -7.81 3.02 6.57
CA ARG A 84 -7.94 3.84 7.79
C ARG A 84 -6.75 3.67 8.73
N ALA A 85 -6.23 2.45 8.87
CA ALA A 85 -5.08 2.15 9.72
C ALA A 85 -3.82 2.89 9.24
N GLN A 86 -3.69 3.14 7.93
CA GLN A 86 -2.58 3.93 7.39
C GLN A 86 -2.54 5.38 7.91
N PHE A 87 -3.63 5.91 8.47
CA PHE A 87 -3.74 7.30 8.93
C PHE A 87 -3.93 7.44 10.45
N GLN A 88 -3.84 6.36 11.22
CA GLN A 88 -3.90 6.44 12.68
C GLN A 88 -2.63 7.07 13.24
N LEU A 89 -2.77 7.98 14.21
CA LEU A 89 -1.66 8.64 14.91
C LEU A 89 -1.63 8.19 16.37
N ALA A 90 -0.45 8.17 16.98
CA ALA A 90 -0.29 7.82 18.39
C ALA A 90 -0.90 8.87 19.34
N ARG A 91 -0.74 10.16 19.00
CA ARG A 91 -1.33 11.29 19.73
C ARG A 91 -1.97 12.27 18.73
N PRO A 92 -3.17 11.97 18.23
CA PRO A 92 -3.87 12.87 17.34
C PRO A 92 -4.44 14.06 18.13
N ALA A 93 -4.47 15.24 17.51
CA ALA A 93 -5.30 16.34 17.97
C ALA A 93 -6.78 15.90 17.94
N PRO A 94 -7.66 16.39 18.84
CA PRO A 94 -9.04 15.92 18.94
C PRO A 94 -9.82 15.99 17.61
N TRP A 95 -9.62 17.07 16.83
CA TRP A 95 -10.26 17.22 15.51
C TRP A 95 -9.77 16.17 14.51
N TYR A 96 -8.51 15.75 14.59
CA TYR A 96 -7.94 14.72 13.72
C TYR A 96 -8.41 13.32 14.15
N ALA A 97 -8.54 13.08 15.45
CA ALA A 97 -9.15 11.86 15.97
C ALA A 97 -10.59 11.70 15.42
N HIS A 98 -11.36 12.78 15.38
CA HIS A 98 -12.70 12.80 14.78
C HIS A 98 -12.68 12.55 13.26
N LEU A 99 -11.77 13.20 12.53
CA LEU A 99 -11.60 13.00 11.09
C LEU A 99 -11.23 11.55 10.75
N SER A 100 -10.17 11.03 11.38
CA SER A 100 -9.71 9.64 11.21
C SER A 100 -10.76 8.63 11.70
N GLY A 101 -11.60 9.03 12.65
CA GLY A 101 -12.83 8.38 13.11
C GLY A 101 -13.80 8.01 11.99
N ARG A 102 -13.97 8.94 11.03
CA ARG A 102 -14.95 8.87 9.95
C ARG A 102 -14.41 8.31 8.64
N LEU A 103 -13.11 8.03 8.57
CA LEU A 103 -12.52 7.45 7.37
C LEU A 103 -13.09 6.05 7.12
N PRO A 104 -13.37 5.70 5.84
CA PRO A 104 -13.80 4.37 5.52
C PRO A 104 -12.67 3.38 5.87
N PRO A 105 -12.98 2.24 6.52
CA PRO A 105 -11.97 1.24 6.85
C PRO A 105 -11.34 0.66 5.57
N VAL A 106 -12.15 0.49 4.53
CA VAL A 106 -11.78 0.02 3.20
C VAL A 106 -11.83 1.18 2.22
N PHE A 107 -10.75 1.39 1.47
CA PHE A 107 -10.76 2.28 0.31
C PHE A 107 -11.14 1.48 -0.94
N VAL A 108 -12.04 2.01 -1.75
CA VAL A 108 -12.34 1.53 -3.11
C VAL A 108 -12.46 2.74 -4.02
N GLY A 109 -11.62 2.84 -5.04
CA GLY A 109 -11.69 3.96 -5.97
C GLY A 109 -10.56 4.00 -6.97
N PRO A 110 -10.64 4.92 -7.96
CA PRO A 110 -9.60 5.06 -8.96
C PRO A 110 -8.29 5.59 -8.33
N PRO A 111 -7.13 5.30 -8.96
CA PRO A 111 -5.82 5.77 -8.49
C PRO A 111 -5.73 7.28 -8.25
N GLU A 112 -6.41 8.08 -9.07
CA GLU A 112 -6.42 9.55 -8.96
C GLU A 112 -7.08 10.02 -7.66
N LYS A 113 -8.25 9.45 -7.34
CA LYS A 113 -8.97 9.73 -6.10
C LYS A 113 -8.16 9.31 -4.88
N LEU A 114 -7.43 8.19 -4.99
CA LEU A 114 -6.52 7.74 -3.93
C LEU A 114 -5.41 8.76 -3.70
N ARG A 115 -4.76 9.25 -4.76
CA ARG A 115 -3.68 10.24 -4.66
C ARG A 115 -4.12 11.50 -3.94
N GLN A 116 -5.27 12.04 -4.34
CA GLN A 116 -5.85 13.26 -3.74
C GLN A 116 -6.21 13.04 -2.27
N THR A 117 -6.88 11.92 -1.96
CA THR A 117 -7.28 11.58 -0.59
C THR A 117 -6.05 11.42 0.31
N VAL A 118 -5.04 10.68 -0.15
CA VAL A 118 -3.78 10.48 0.60
C VAL A 118 -3.09 11.81 0.87
N ALA A 119 -3.02 12.71 -0.12
CA ALA A 119 -2.40 14.02 0.04
C ALA A 119 -3.09 14.84 1.15
N LEU A 120 -4.42 14.94 1.10
CA LEU A 120 -5.22 15.66 2.08
C LEU A 120 -5.06 15.07 3.50
N LEU A 121 -5.13 13.74 3.62
CA LEU A 121 -4.99 13.08 4.92
C LEU A 121 -3.59 13.18 5.50
N CYS A 122 -2.55 13.16 4.67
CA CYS A 122 -1.19 13.41 5.10
C CYS A 122 -1.02 14.86 5.60
N MET A 123 -1.54 15.86 4.88
CA MET A 123 -1.51 17.25 5.34
C MET A 123 -2.20 17.41 6.69
N ALA A 124 -3.39 16.83 6.85
CA ALA A 124 -4.12 16.83 8.11
C ALA A 124 -3.32 16.12 9.23
N ALA A 125 -2.71 14.97 8.94
CA ALA A 125 -1.91 14.22 9.90
C ALA A 125 -0.71 15.04 10.38
N GLN A 126 -0.01 15.69 9.45
CA GLN A 126 1.14 16.54 9.76
C GLN A 126 0.76 17.72 10.62
N ARG A 127 -0.38 18.36 10.34
CA ARG A 127 -0.90 19.45 11.16
C ARG A 127 -1.19 18.96 12.58
N SER A 128 -1.90 17.84 12.71
CA SER A 128 -2.20 17.23 14.01
C SER A 128 -0.93 16.90 14.81
N LEU A 129 0.10 16.36 14.16
CA LEU A 129 1.37 16.04 14.82
C LEU A 129 2.08 17.30 15.31
N ARG A 130 2.14 18.34 14.46
CA ARG A 130 2.74 19.64 14.82
C ARG A 130 2.02 20.31 15.98
N GLU A 131 0.69 20.35 15.97
CA GLU A 131 -0.12 20.88 17.07
C GLU A 131 0.09 20.10 18.38
N SER A 132 0.40 18.80 18.28
CA SER A 132 0.69 17.94 19.43
C SER A 132 2.17 17.95 19.84
N GLY A 133 2.99 18.87 19.30
CA GLY A 133 4.41 18.98 19.59
C GLY A 133 5.26 17.79 19.11
N LEU A 134 4.76 16.99 18.17
CA LEU A 134 5.42 15.81 17.63
C LEU A 134 6.12 16.11 16.30
N HIS A 135 7.33 15.55 16.14
CA HIS A 135 8.00 15.53 14.85
C HIS A 135 7.19 14.72 13.83
N VAL A 136 7.17 15.17 12.57
CA VAL A 136 6.51 14.47 11.47
C VAL A 136 7.46 13.42 10.92
N PRO A 137 7.20 12.13 11.14
CA PRO A 137 8.09 11.10 10.61
C PRO A 137 7.97 11.00 9.08
N PRO A 138 9.00 10.50 8.38
CA PRO A 138 9.05 10.46 6.91
C PRO A 138 7.90 9.65 6.30
N TRP A 139 7.42 8.60 6.97
CA TRP A 139 6.28 7.80 6.51
C TRP A 139 4.91 8.48 6.61
N ARG A 140 4.87 9.74 7.09
CA ARG A 140 3.66 10.60 7.11
C ARG A 140 3.71 11.70 6.05
N ARG A 141 4.70 11.66 5.16
CA ARG A 141 4.77 12.54 3.99
C ARG A 141 3.91 11.95 2.85
N PRO A 142 3.21 12.79 2.06
CA PRO A 142 2.38 12.32 0.96
C PRO A 142 3.13 11.43 -0.03
N SER A 143 4.37 11.79 -0.38
CA SER A 143 5.22 11.02 -1.32
C SER A 143 5.44 9.59 -0.84
N TYR A 144 5.77 9.42 0.44
CA TYR A 144 5.96 8.10 1.03
C TYR A 144 4.68 7.27 1.02
N VAL A 145 3.58 7.87 1.46
CA VAL A 145 2.31 7.15 1.61
C VAL A 145 1.76 6.78 0.23
N GLN A 146 1.87 7.67 -0.77
CA GLN A 146 1.45 7.38 -2.15
C GLN A 146 2.23 6.24 -2.79
N ALA A 147 3.54 6.10 -2.49
CA ALA A 147 4.39 5.02 -3.01
C ALA A 147 3.87 3.61 -2.67
N LYS A 148 3.02 3.47 -1.62
CA LYS A 148 2.37 2.22 -1.25
C LYS A 148 1.42 1.67 -2.32
N TRP A 149 0.73 2.53 -3.05
CA TRP A 149 -0.26 2.09 -4.05
C TRP A 149 0.10 2.50 -5.46
N LEU A 150 0.86 3.58 -5.58
CA LEU A 150 1.30 4.15 -6.84
C LEU A 150 2.82 3.99 -6.87
N PRO A 151 3.33 2.82 -7.30
CA PRO A 151 4.76 2.72 -7.58
C PRO A 151 5.12 3.87 -8.52
N CYS A 152 6.22 4.56 -8.22
CA CYS A 152 6.68 5.68 -9.01
C CYS A 152 6.67 5.27 -10.48
N ARG A 153 5.75 5.85 -11.25
CA ARG A 153 5.87 5.81 -12.70
C ARG A 153 7.10 6.66 -12.94
N SER A 154 8.18 6.07 -13.44
CA SER A 154 9.13 6.88 -14.19
C SER A 154 8.29 7.53 -15.28
N GLU A 155 7.95 8.79 -15.08
CA GLU A 155 7.56 9.66 -16.18
C GLU A 155 8.74 9.58 -17.14
N THR A 156 8.65 8.73 -18.16
CA THR A 156 9.34 9.06 -19.39
C THR A 156 8.68 10.35 -19.85
N PRO A 157 9.36 11.50 -19.84
CA PRO A 157 8.79 12.71 -20.41
C PRO A 157 8.50 12.39 -21.87
N ALA A 158 7.22 12.33 -22.23
CA ALA A 158 6.79 12.25 -23.61
C ALA A 158 6.99 13.63 -24.24
N THR A 159 8.23 13.94 -24.59
CA THR A 159 8.57 15.09 -25.43
C THR A 159 9.72 14.70 -26.36
N ALA A 160 9.37 14.32 -27.60
CA ALA A 160 9.85 14.92 -28.85
C ALA A 160 9.71 13.94 -30.05
N THR A 161 8.71 14.22 -30.88
CA THR A 161 8.74 14.34 -32.36
C THR A 161 9.26 13.20 -33.26
N ALA A 162 8.39 12.92 -34.27
CA ALA A 162 8.64 12.46 -35.65
C ALA A 162 8.53 10.96 -36.00
N ASN A 163 7.57 10.70 -36.89
CA ASN A 163 7.45 9.64 -37.90
C ASN A 163 7.32 8.16 -37.50
N GLY A 164 6.12 7.64 -37.75
CA GLY A 164 5.89 6.48 -38.62
C GLY A 164 6.38 5.11 -38.15
N GLY A 165 5.43 4.21 -37.87
CA GLY A 165 5.67 2.76 -37.87
C GLY A 165 5.25 2.10 -36.56
N GLY A 166 4.06 1.50 -36.59
CA GLY A 166 3.48 0.81 -35.45
C GLY A 166 4.30 -0.38 -34.97
N GLY A 167 4.37 -0.51 -33.65
CA GLY A 167 4.91 -1.64 -32.92
C GLY A 167 4.62 -1.44 -31.44
N GLY A 168 3.38 -1.73 -31.04
CA GLY A 168 2.92 -1.56 -29.67
C GLY A 168 3.79 -2.36 -28.70
N ALA A 169 4.61 -1.67 -27.92
CA ALA A 169 5.30 -2.26 -26.78
C ALA A 169 4.26 -2.56 -25.69
N VAL A 170 3.79 -3.81 -25.69
CA VAL A 170 3.10 -4.40 -24.54
C VAL A 170 4.11 -4.39 -23.38
N LEU A 171 3.90 -3.48 -22.43
CA LEU A 171 4.67 -3.45 -21.20
C LEU A 171 4.15 -4.57 -20.31
N GLU A 172 4.79 -5.73 -20.45
CA GLU A 172 4.58 -6.92 -19.64
C GLU A 172 4.91 -6.65 -18.18
N TRP A 173 3.90 -6.79 -17.33
CA TRP A 173 3.95 -6.60 -15.89
C TRP A 173 4.47 -7.90 -15.29
N SER A 174 5.73 -7.90 -14.86
CA SER A 174 6.29 -9.00 -14.09
C SER A 174 5.71 -9.00 -12.68
N VAL A 175 4.60 -9.72 -12.50
CA VAL A 175 4.13 -10.20 -11.20
C VAL A 175 5.25 -11.08 -10.62
N GLY A 176 5.91 -10.60 -9.57
CA GLY A 176 6.93 -11.36 -8.85
C GLY A 176 6.34 -12.69 -8.37
N LYS A 177 6.61 -13.76 -9.12
CA LYS A 177 6.20 -15.12 -8.79
C LYS A 177 7.05 -15.59 -7.62
N GLU A 178 6.42 -15.73 -6.45
CA GLU A 178 6.99 -16.30 -5.22
C GLU A 178 7.81 -17.57 -5.54
N ARG A 179 9.14 -17.48 -5.43
CA ARG A 179 10.04 -18.64 -5.55
C ARG A 179 10.03 -19.38 -4.22
N ARG A 180 9.27 -20.48 -4.15
CA ARG A 180 9.35 -21.47 -3.06
C ARG A 180 10.81 -21.87 -2.84
N ARG A 181 11.44 -21.43 -1.75
CA ARG A 181 12.74 -21.94 -1.31
C ARG A 181 12.54 -23.32 -0.67
N ARG A 182 12.83 -24.37 -1.45
CA ARG A 182 13.23 -25.68 -0.91
C ARG A 182 14.61 -25.52 -0.25
N GLY A 183 14.79 -26.23 0.86
CA GLY A 183 15.84 -25.98 1.85
C GLY A 183 17.24 -26.46 1.54
N GLY A 184 18.06 -26.41 2.59
CA GLY A 184 19.36 -27.08 2.72
C GLY A 184 20.57 -26.16 2.54
N GLY A 185 21.35 -25.97 3.60
CA GLY A 185 22.71 -25.44 3.49
C GLY A 185 23.17 -24.62 4.69
N ALA A 186 23.73 -25.30 5.68
CA ALA A 186 24.45 -24.69 6.79
C ALA A 186 25.63 -23.84 6.31
N ARG A 187 25.78 -22.61 6.83
CA ARG A 187 27.07 -21.93 6.99
C ARG A 187 27.08 -21.07 8.25
N ARG A 188 28.12 -21.29 9.05
CA ARG A 188 28.40 -20.72 10.37
C ARG A 188 29.04 -19.33 10.25
N SER A 189 28.83 -18.55 11.32
CA SER A 189 29.81 -17.70 12.02
C SER A 189 30.18 -16.30 11.51
N GLY A 190 30.14 -15.36 12.46
CA GLY A 190 30.80 -14.05 12.52
C GLY A 190 29.77 -12.95 12.77
N LEU A 191 29.72 -12.18 13.86
CA LEU A 191 30.75 -11.78 14.83
C LEU A 191 30.08 -11.38 16.16
N SER A 192 30.78 -11.63 17.26
CA SER A 192 30.46 -11.28 18.65
C SER A 192 30.42 -9.76 18.89
N VAL A 193 29.62 -9.35 19.87
CA VAL A 193 29.86 -8.15 20.69
C VAL A 193 29.85 -8.62 22.14
N GLU A 194 31.02 -8.53 22.75
CA GLU A 194 31.30 -8.74 24.16
C GLU A 194 30.66 -7.62 24.99
N LEU A 195 29.93 -7.98 26.04
CA LEU A 195 29.53 -7.07 27.11
C LEU A 195 30.48 -7.28 28.27
N SER A 196 31.29 -6.26 28.56
CA SER A 196 32.16 -6.18 29.73
C SER A 196 31.31 -5.90 30.97
N ASP A 197 31.31 -6.83 31.93
CA ASP A 197 30.87 -6.57 33.31
C ASP A 197 31.90 -5.67 34.00
N PHE A 198 31.40 -4.70 34.76
CA PHE A 198 32.19 -3.79 35.59
C PHE A 198 32.10 -4.28 37.05
N ASP A 199 33.26 -4.49 37.65
CA ASP A 199 33.49 -4.95 39.03
C ASP A 199 32.89 -4.04 40.10
N ALA A 200 32.52 -4.66 41.22
CA ALA A 200 32.55 -4.04 42.54
C ALA A 200 32.74 -5.13 43.63
N GLU A 201 33.99 -5.47 43.94
CA GLU A 201 34.38 -5.98 45.25
C GLU A 201 34.57 -4.82 46.23
N GLY A 202 34.28 -5.04 47.52
CA GLY A 202 34.58 -4.08 48.57
C GLY A 202 34.03 -4.45 49.95
N VAL A 203 34.75 -5.35 50.61
CA VAL A 203 34.65 -5.76 52.02
C VAL A 203 34.59 -4.59 53.01
N SER A 204 33.70 -4.71 54.02
CA SER A 204 34.02 -4.61 55.47
C SER A 204 32.87 -5.18 56.30
#